data_AF-A0A0R0CCB3-F1
#
_entry.id   AF-A0A0R0CCB3-F1
#
_cell.length_a   1.000
_cell.length_b   1.000
_cell.length_c   1.000
_cell.angle_alpha   90.00
_cell.angle_beta   90.00
_cell.angle_gamma   90.00
#
_symmetry.space_group_name_H-M   'P 1'
#
loop_
_entity.id
_entity.type
_entity.pdbx_description
1 polymer ?
#
loop_
_entity_poly.entity_id
_entity_poly.type
_entity_poly.pdbx_seq_one_letter_code
_entity_poly.pdbx_strand_id
1 'polypeptide(L)'
;MHNVQFFLEGPGRQLRAVTLLATESKNVPKGSNDGRRVATMGLSDVCFHTMVDAQGNIAKQIDFDGYRFKFRDSNLPWDLMIA
;
A
#
# COMPACT_ATOMS: atom_id res chain seq x y z
N MET A 1 12.59 -0.85 -21.52
CA MET A 1 11.71 -0.39 -20.43
C MET A 1 11.63 -1.53 -19.43
N HIS A 2 12.14 -1.34 -18.21
CA HIS A 2 12.17 -2.43 -17.22
C HIS A 2 10.75 -2.62 -16.69
N ASN A 3 10.17 -3.80 -16.91
CA ASN A 3 8.91 -4.21 -16.28
C ASN A 3 9.20 -4.47 -14.81
N VAL A 4 9.02 -3.45 -13.97
CA VAL A 4 9.07 -3.61 -12.51
C VAL A 4 7.87 -4.46 -12.12
N GLN A 5 8.11 -5.62 -11.51
CA GLN A 5 7.04 -6.51 -11.09
C GLN A 5 6.81 -6.36 -9.59
N PHE A 6 5.57 -6.02 -9.22
CA PHE A 6 5.18 -5.86 -7.83
C PHE A 6 4.65 -7.17 -7.27
N PHE A 7 5.09 -7.50 -6.06
CA PHE A 7 4.62 -8.65 -5.31
C PHE A 7 4.17 -8.20 -3.93
N LEU A 8 3.13 -8.82 -3.40
CA LEU A 8 2.79 -8.70 -1.99
C LEU A 8 3.19 -10.00 -1.29
N GLU A 9 4.04 -9.87 -0.27
CA GLU A 9 4.38 -10.97 0.63
C GLU A 9 3.44 -10.98 1.83
N GLY A 10 2.72 -12.09 1.98
CA GLY A 10 1.78 -12.32 3.05
C GLY A 10 2.30 -13.26 4.14
N PRO A 11 1.48 -13.49 5.16
CA PRO A 11 1.78 -14.40 6.27
C PRO A 11 2.20 -15.78 5.78
N GLY A 12 3.33 -16.28 6.28
CA GLY A 12 3.89 -17.55 5.84
C GLY A 12 4.64 -17.49 4.51
N ARG A 13 5.16 -16.31 4.12
CA ARG A 13 5.93 -16.09 2.87
C ARG A 13 5.14 -16.38 1.61
N GLN A 14 3.83 -16.12 1.65
CA GLN A 14 2.98 -16.24 0.47
C GLN A 14 3.26 -15.07 -0.46
N LEU A 15 3.70 -15.32 -1.68
CA LEU A 15 3.94 -14.27 -2.66
C LEU A 15 2.77 -14.19 -3.64
N ARG A 16 2.19 -13.00 -3.78
CA ARG A 16 1.17 -12.70 -4.78
C ARG A 16 1.67 -11.64 -5.74
N ALA A 17 1.75 -11.97 -7.02
CA ALA A 17 2.00 -10.97 -8.05
C ALA A 17 0.81 -10.02 -8.13
N VAL A 18 1.08 -8.72 -8.12
CA VAL A 18 0.07 -7.68 -8.18
C VAL A 18 0.41 -6.64 -9.23
N THR A 19 -0.62 -5.94 -9.67
CA THR A 19 -0.50 -4.78 -10.55
C THR A 19 -1.12 -3.56 -9.87
N LEU A 20 -0.57 -2.38 -10.16
CA LEU A 20 -1.13 -1.13 -9.67
C LEU A 20 -2.44 -0.85 -10.42
N LEU A 21 -3.54 -0.82 -9.68
CA LEU A 21 -4.88 -0.56 -10.22
C LEU A 21 -5.21 0.94 -10.17
N ALA A 22 -4.93 1.59 -9.04
CA ALA A 22 -5.24 3.00 -8.84
C ALA A 22 -4.29 3.64 -7.84
N THR A 23 -4.12 4.96 -7.94
CA THR A 23 -3.42 5.78 -6.95
C THR A 23 -4.33 6.92 -6.53
N GLU A 24 -4.62 7.04 -5.25
CA GLU A 24 -5.47 8.06 -4.67
C GLU A 24 -4.62 8.96 -3.76
N SER A 25 -4.55 10.26 -4.07
CA SER A 25 -3.95 11.23 -3.16
C SER A 25 -4.98 11.65 -2.11
N LYS A 26 -4.66 11.48 -0.83
CA LYS A 26 -5.51 11.90 0.28
C LYS A 26 -4.80 12.94 1.13
N ASN A 27 -5.54 14.01 1.43
CA ASN A 27 -5.10 15.01 2.36
C ASN A 27 -5.26 14.46 3.79
N VAL A 28 -4.15 14.34 4.52
CA VAL A 28 -4.14 13.84 5.89
C VAL A 28 -4.19 15.05 6.83
N PRO A 29 -5.24 15.19 7.67
CA PRO A 29 -5.36 16.34 8.57
C PRO A 29 -4.21 16.39 9.57
N LYS A 30 -3.80 17.61 9.93
CA LYS A 30 -2.88 17.82 11.06
C LYS A 30 -3.49 17.24 12.33
N GLY A 31 -2.74 16.37 13.01
CA GLY A 31 -3.16 15.72 14.26
C GLY A 31 -3.73 14.31 14.09
N SER A 32 -3.66 13.74 12.89
CA SER A 32 -3.86 12.30 12.67
C SER A 32 -3.03 11.48 13.67
N ASN A 33 -3.61 10.38 14.17
CA ASN A 33 -3.01 9.46 15.15
C ASN A 33 -1.67 8.84 14.66
N ASP A 34 -1.33 9.07 13.39
CA ASP A 34 -0.04 8.76 12.79
C ASP A 34 1.01 9.86 13.07
N GLY A 35 1.08 10.27 14.34
CA GLY A 35 1.69 11.51 14.87
C GLY A 35 3.19 11.72 14.58
N ARG A 36 3.85 10.82 13.86
CA ARG A 36 5.25 10.96 13.44
C ARG A 36 5.43 11.83 12.19
N ARG A 37 4.42 11.90 11.31
CA ARG A 37 4.50 12.68 10.05
C ARG A 37 3.91 14.09 10.13
N VAL A 38 2.94 14.31 11.01
CA VAL A 38 2.30 15.62 11.23
C VAL A 38 3.30 16.69 11.72
N ALA A 39 4.44 16.27 12.28
CA ALA A 39 5.49 17.17 12.74
C ALA A 39 6.27 17.87 11.61
N THR A 40 6.20 17.38 10.36
CA THR A 40 6.89 18.02 9.22
C THR A 40 5.89 18.90 8.48
N MET A 41 5.98 20.21 8.70
CA MET A 41 5.19 21.21 7.96
C MET A 41 5.33 20.98 6.44
N GLY A 42 4.26 20.54 5.76
CA GLY A 42 4.15 20.64 4.30
C GLY A 42 3.80 19.38 3.52
N LEU A 43 3.83 18.18 4.12
CA LEU A 43 3.43 16.94 3.43
C LEU A 43 2.01 16.52 3.86
N SER A 44 1.02 17.28 3.40
CA SER A 44 -0.40 16.98 3.68
C SER A 44 -0.97 15.92 2.74
N ASP A 45 -0.38 15.73 1.57
CA ASP A 45 -0.90 14.82 0.55
C ASP A 45 -0.12 13.50 0.56
N VAL A 46 -0.81 12.42 0.91
CA VAL A 46 -0.28 11.06 0.88
C VAL A 46 -0.94 10.27 -0.23
N CYS A 47 -0.14 9.63 -1.07
CA CYS A 47 -0.63 8.74 -2.10
C CYS A 47 -0.88 7.34 -1.52
N PHE A 48 -2.13 6.90 -1.61
CA PHE A 48 -2.55 5.55 -1.31
C PHE A 48 -2.70 4.77 -2.61
N HIS A 49 -2.01 3.65 -2.70
CA HIS A 49 -2.07 2.77 -3.86
C HIS A 49 -3.09 1.66 -3.63
N THR A 50 -3.83 1.34 -4.68
CA THR A 50 -4.67 0.15 -4.75
C THR A 50 -4.07 -0.80 -5.76
N MET A 51 -3.85 -2.03 -5.33
CA MET A 51 -3.26 -3.10 -6.12
C MET A 51 -4.26 -4.22 -6.34
N VAL A 52 -4.07 -4.99 -7.41
CA VAL A 52 -4.91 -6.13 -7.75
C VAL A 52 -4.05 -7.32 -8.15
N ASP A 53 -4.40 -8.51 -7.66
CA ASP A 53 -3.74 -9.76 -8.07
C ASP A 53 -4.39 -10.36 -9.33
N ALA A 54 -3.78 -11.41 -9.89
CA ALA A 54 -4.27 -12.07 -11.10
C ALA A 54 -5.66 -12.72 -10.94
N GLN A 55 -6.12 -12.94 -9.72
CA GLN A 55 -7.45 -13.50 -9.42
C GLN A 55 -8.50 -12.40 -9.24
N GLY A 56 -8.11 -11.11 -9.34
CA GLY A 56 -9.00 -9.98 -9.12
C GLY A 56 -9.15 -9.58 -7.65
N ASN A 57 -8.36 -10.15 -6.73
CA ASN A 57 -8.41 -9.75 -5.33
C ASN A 57 -7.75 -8.37 -5.17
N ILE A 58 -8.47 -7.46 -4.53
CA ILE A 58 -8.02 -6.08 -4.34
C ILE A 58 -7.28 -5.96 -3.02
N ALA A 59 -6.07 -5.41 -3.09
CA ALA A 59 -5.24 -5.02 -1.98
C ALA A 59 -5.20 -3.50 -1.86
N LYS A 60 -5.53 -2.96 -0.69
CA LYS A 60 -5.44 -1.53 -0.41
C LYS A 60 -4.26 -1.24 0.49
N GLN A 61 -3.51 -0.18 0.18
CA GLN A 61 -2.47 0.33 1.06
C GLN A 61 -3.09 0.75 2.41
N ILE A 62 -2.44 0.36 3.51
CA ILE A 62 -2.90 0.62 4.87
C ILE A 62 -1.92 1.49 5.68
N ASP A 63 -0.70 1.64 5.18
CA ASP A 63 0.31 2.54 5.76
C ASP A 63 0.42 3.83 4.95
N PHE A 64 1.09 4.83 5.51
CA PHE A 64 1.38 6.08 4.80
C PHE A 64 2.72 6.02 4.04
N ASP A 65 3.55 5.01 4.31
CA ASP A 65 4.86 4.82 3.68
C ASP A 65 4.78 4.15 2.30
N GLY A 66 3.70 3.43 1.99
CA GLY A 66 3.55 2.75 0.70
C GLY A 66 4.06 1.31 0.67
N TYR A 67 4.39 0.72 1.82
CA TYR A 67 4.95 -0.63 1.89
C TYR A 67 3.94 -1.68 2.35
N ARG A 68 2.83 -1.29 2.98
CA ARG A 68 1.89 -2.25 3.57
C ARG A 68 0.52 -2.19 2.93
N PHE A 69 0.05 -3.36 2.57
CA PHE A 69 -1.22 -3.58 1.90
C PHE A 69 -2.08 -4.57 2.68
N LYS A 70 -3.39 -4.49 2.49
CA LYS A 70 -4.34 -5.46 3.04
C LYS A 70 -5.31 -5.87 1.94
N PHE A 71 -5.39 -7.17 1.69
CA PHE A 71 -6.44 -7.74 0.84
C PHE A 71 -7.77 -7.70 1.56
N ARG A 72 -8.87 -7.50 0.82
CA ARG A 72 -10.23 -7.48 1.39
C ARG A 72 -10.54 -8.72 2.23
N ASP A 73 -10.07 -9.88 1.78
CA ASP A 73 -10.37 -11.18 2.39
C ASP A 73 -9.28 -11.65 3.38
N SER A 74 -8.23 -10.85 3.57
CA SER A 74 -7.15 -11.15 4.51
C SER A 74 -7.18 -10.18 5.67
N ASN A 75 -7.23 -10.70 6.91
CA ASN A 75 -7.13 -9.84 8.09
C ASN A 75 -5.71 -9.40 8.43
N LEU A 76 -4.71 -10.00 7.78
CA LEU A 76 -3.30 -9.77 8.04
C LEU A 76 -2.73 -8.80 6.99
N PRO A 77 -1.74 -7.96 7.39
CA PRO A 77 -1.04 -7.09 6.46
C PRO A 77 -0.13 -7.92 5.54
N TRP A 78 0.10 -7.38 4.35
CA TRP A 78 1.00 -7.90 3.33
C TRP A 78 2.01 -6.80 3.00
N ASP A 79 3.28 -7.17 2.87
CA ASP A 79 4.37 -6.23 2.60
C ASP A 79 4.68 -6.19 1.09
N LEU A 80 4.92 -4.99 0.56
CA LEU A 80 5.26 -4.77 -0.84
C LEU A 80 6.71 -5.14 -1.11
N MET A 81 6.88 -6.05 -2.06
CA MET A 81 8.16 -6.50 -2.59
C MET A 81 8.27 -6.09 -4.06
N ILE A 82 9.45 -5.60 -4.43
CA ILE A 82 9.77 -5.18 -5.80
C ILE A 82 10.90 -6.07 -6.29
N ALA A 83 10.71 -6.67 -7.47
CA ALA A 83 11.72 -7.51 -8.14
C ALA A 83 12.02 -6.99 -9.55
#